data_AF-A0A3D5PP82-F1
#
_entry.id   AF-A0A3D5PP82-F1
#
_cell.length_a   1.000
_cell.length_b   1.000
_cell.length_c   1.000
_cell.angle_alpha   90.00
_cell.angle_beta   90.00
_cell.angle_gamma   90.00
#
_symmetry.space_group_name_H-M   'P 1'
#
loop_
_entity.id
_entity.type
_entity.pdbx_description
1 polymer ?
#
loop_
_entity_poly.entity_id
_entity_poly.type
_entity_poly.pdbx_seq_one_letter_code
_entity_poly.pdbx_strand_id
1 'polypeptide(L)' 'GFQAIQAFRIANWLWRTGRKDLSYFVQMRVSEIFGVDIHPAACIGKGIMIDHAHSIVIGETAVVGDNVSMLHS' A
#
# COMPACT_ATOMS: atom_id res chain seq x y z
N GLY A 1 3.62 6.24 -6.62
CA GLY A 1 4.02 4.82 -6.70
C GLY A 1 5.00 4.41 -5.62
N PHE A 2 6.31 4.66 -5.83
CA PHE A 2 7.36 4.19 -4.91
C PHE A 2 7.16 4.61 -3.45
N GLN A 3 6.96 5.90 -3.17
CA GLN A 3 6.74 6.41 -1.80
C GLN A 3 5.50 5.80 -1.15
N ALA A 4 4.42 5.59 -1.91
CA ALA A 4 3.21 4.95 -1.42
C ALA A 4 3.47 3.50 -0.98
N ILE A 5 4.25 2.71 -1.75
CA ILE A 5 4.63 1.34 -1.35
C ILE A 5 5.46 1.35 -0.07
N GLN A 6 6.44 2.27 0.06
CA GLN A 6 7.26 2.32 1.27
C GLN A 6 6.43 2.70 2.50
N ALA A 7 5.54 3.69 2.37
CA ALA A 7 4.65 4.09 3.43
C ALA A 7 3.63 2.98 3.79
N PHE A 8 3.11 2.27 2.78
CA PHE A 8 2.31 1.06 3.01
C PHE A 8 3.07 0.01 3.81
N ARG A 9 4.37 -0.23 3.56
CA ARG A 9 5.14 -1.20 4.38
C ARG A 9 5.21 -0.80 5.84
N ILE A 10 5.28 0.50 6.15
CA ILE A 10 5.18 1.00 7.51
C ILE A 10 3.79 0.73 8.08
N ALA A 11 2.72 1.01 7.34
CA ALA A 11 1.35 0.69 7.75
C ALA A 11 1.16 -0.82 7.99
N ASN A 12 1.65 -1.68 7.10
CA ASN A 12 1.60 -3.14 7.23
C ASN A 12 2.35 -3.63 8.47
N TRP A 13 3.50 -3.04 8.78
CA TRP A 13 4.23 -3.35 10.01
C TRP A 13 3.44 -2.92 11.26
N LEU A 14 2.85 -1.72 11.26
CA LEU A 14 1.97 -1.25 12.34
C LEU A 14 0.76 -2.17 12.53
N TRP A 15 0.14 -2.61 11.43
CA TRP A 15 -0.96 -3.57 11.45
C TRP A 15 -0.56 -4.89 12.13
N ARG A 16 0.57 -5.47 11.71
CA ARG A 16 1.08 -6.75 12.23
C ARG A 16 1.53 -6.67 13.69
N THR A 17 1.89 -5.49 14.17
CA THR A 17 2.26 -5.24 15.57
C THR A 17 1.07 -4.82 16.44
N GLY A 18 -0.16 -4.90 15.92
CA GLY A 18 -1.40 -4.61 16.67
C GLY A 18 -1.76 -3.13 16.78
N ARG A 19 -0.97 -2.22 16.20
CA ARG A 19 -1.21 -0.77 16.21
C ARG A 19 -2.16 -0.36 15.08
N LYS A 20 -3.37 -0.94 15.08
CA LYS A 20 -4.34 -0.83 13.97
C LYS A 20 -4.77 0.61 13.67
N ASP A 21 -5.04 1.42 14.68
CA ASP A 21 -5.49 2.80 14.47
C ASP A 21 -4.41 3.65 13.78
N LEU A 22 -3.15 3.51 14.20
CA LEU A 22 -2.04 4.21 13.57
C LEU A 22 -1.77 3.67 12.15
N SER A 23 -1.96 2.38 11.95
CA SER A 23 -1.89 1.76 10.63
C SER A 23 -2.92 2.35 9.65
N TYR A 24 -4.18 2.47 10.08
CA TYR A 24 -5.24 3.10 9.30
C TYR A 24 -4.97 4.60 9.06
N PHE A 25 -4.44 5.30 10.06
CA PHE A 25 -4.03 6.69 9.89
C PHE A 25 -2.97 6.83 8.79
N VAL A 26 -1.95 5.98 8.77
CA VAL A 26 -0.92 5.98 7.71
C VAL A 26 -1.56 5.66 6.35
N GLN A 27 -2.42 4.65 6.25
CA GLN A 27 -3.15 4.34 5.01
C GLN A 27 -3.91 5.56 4.48
N MET A 28 -4.67 6.25 5.34
CA MET A 28 -5.43 7.44 4.97
C MET A 28 -4.52 8.54 4.41
N ARG A 29 -3.39 8.82 5.07
CA ARG A 29 -2.41 9.81 4.61
C ARG A 29 -1.76 9.41 3.28
N VAL A 30 -1.52 8.12 3.05
CA VAL A 30 -0.98 7.61 1.79
C VAL A 30 -2.00 7.78 0.66
N SER A 31 -3.26 7.47 0.91
CA SER A 31 -4.35 7.67 -0.05
C SER A 31 -4.51 9.15 -0.43
N GLU A 32 -4.52 10.04 0.57
CA GLU A 32 -4.66 11.49 0.36
C GLU A 32 -3.48 12.12 -0.41
N ILE A 33 -2.24 11.78 -0.07
CA ILE A 33 -1.04 12.44 -0.63
C ILE A 33 -0.63 11.81 -1.96
N PHE A 34 -0.75 10.48 -2.11
CA PHE A 34 -0.22 9.75 -3.25
C PHE A 34 -1.30 9.18 -4.18
N GLY A 35 -2.58 9.31 -3.84
CA GLY A 35 -3.70 8.77 -4.61
C GLY A 35 -3.71 7.25 -4.72
N VAL A 36 -3.08 6.57 -3.76
CA VAL A 36 -2.92 5.11 -3.70
C VAL A 36 -3.55 4.61 -2.41
N ASP A 37 -4.57 3.76 -2.51
CA ASP A 37 -5.22 3.14 -1.36
C ASP A 37 -4.82 1.68 -1.25
N ILE A 38 -4.06 1.32 -0.22
CA ILE A 38 -3.64 -0.05 0.03
C ILE A 38 -4.01 -0.39 1.47
N HIS A 39 -4.91 -1.36 1.63
CA HIS A 39 -5.28 -1.82 2.95
C HIS A 39 -4.05 -2.40 3.69
N PRO A 40 -3.77 -1.99 4.94
CA PRO A 40 -2.56 -2.40 5.64
C PRO A 40 -2.41 -3.91 5.87
N ALA A 41 -3.49 -4.69 5.82
CA ALA A 41 -3.42 -6.15 5.92
C ALA A 41 -2.96 -6.85 4.62
N ALA A 42 -2.93 -6.14 3.48
CA ALA A 42 -2.54 -6.71 2.20
C ALA A 42 -1.13 -7.33 2.26
N CYS A 43 -0.89 -8.34 1.44
CA CYS A 43 0.42 -8.99 1.32
C CYS A 43 1.08 -8.55 0.02
N ILE A 44 2.13 -7.73 0.09
CA ILE A 44 2.83 -7.21 -1.09
C ILE A 44 4.31 -7.57 -1.03
N GLY A 45 4.77 -8.28 -2.07
CA GLY A 45 6.15 -8.68 -2.31
C GLY A 45 7.09 -7.49 -2.57
N LYS A 46 8.29 -7.76 -3.10
CA LYS A 46 9.36 -6.80 -3.39
C LYS A 46 9.47 -6.52 -4.89
N GLY A 47 10.24 -5.50 -5.27
CA GLY A 47 10.41 -5.14 -6.68
C GLY A 47 9.15 -4.60 -7.35
N ILE A 48 8.24 -3.99 -6.58
CA ILE A 48 6.97 -3.50 -7.09
C ILE A 48 7.17 -2.14 -7.76
N MET A 49 6.69 -2.03 -8.99
CA MET A 49 6.56 -0.76 -9.71
C MET A 49 5.08 -0.38 -9.76
N ILE A 50 4.76 0.84 -9.34
CA ILE A 50 3.45 1.44 -9.57
C ILE A 50 3.69 2.73 -10.35
N ASP A 51 3.38 2.67 -11.63
CA ASP A 51 3.52 3.79 -12.54
C ASP A 51 2.22 4.60 -12.59
N HIS A 52 2.33 5.93 -12.65
CA HIS A 52 1.18 6.85 -12.70
C HIS A 52 0.07 6.51 -11.70
N ALA A 53 0.47 6.30 -10.44
CA ALA A 53 -0.27 5.60 -9.38
C ALA A 53 -1.63 6.17 -8.91
N HIS A 54 -2.19 7.20 -9.57
CA HIS A 54 -3.50 7.72 -9.20
C HIS A 54 -4.57 6.63 -9.34
N SER A 55 -5.44 6.54 -8.33
CA SER A 55 -6.59 5.63 -8.29
C SER A 55 -6.27 4.13 -8.21
N ILE A 56 -5.06 3.76 -7.78
CA ILE A 56 -4.75 2.37 -7.41
C ILE A 56 -5.46 2.03 -6.10
N VAL A 57 -6.21 0.91 -6.09
CA VAL A 57 -6.87 0.36 -4.89
C VAL A 57 -6.48 -1.10 -4.71
N ILE A 58 -5.92 -1.46 -3.54
CA ILE A 58 -5.55 -2.83 -3.17
C ILE A 58 -6.25 -3.19 -1.85
N GLY A 59 -7.16 -4.16 -1.91
CA GLY A 59 -8.01 -4.57 -0.80
C GLY A 59 -7.33 -5.40 0.30
N GLU A 60 -8.03 -5.58 1.41
CA GLU A 60 -7.54 -6.22 2.64
C GLU A 60 -6.92 -7.60 2.43
N THR A 61 -7.54 -8.44 1.62
CA THR A 61 -7.15 -9.84 1.41
C THR A 61 -6.25 -10.03 0.18
N ALA A 62 -5.83 -8.94 -0.48
CA ALA A 62 -5.05 -9.02 -1.69
C ALA A 62 -3.64 -9.57 -1.43
N VAL A 63 -3.15 -10.35 -2.40
CA VAL A 63 -1.78 -10.87 -2.43
C VAL A 63 -1.13 -10.46 -3.75
N VAL A 64 -0.03 -9.72 -3.66
CA VAL A 64 0.78 -9.25 -4.78
C VAL A 64 2.18 -9.88 -4.63
N GLY A 65 2.61 -10.62 -5.64
CA GLY A 65 3.92 -11.28 -5.66
C GLY A 65 5.09 -10.32 -5.90
N ASP A 66 6.28 -10.87 -6.04
CA ASP A 66 7.49 -10.10 -6.34
C ASP A 66 7.55 -9.65 -7.81
N ASN A 67 8.23 -8.53 -8.07
CA ASN A 67 8.50 -7.97 -9.40
C ASN A 67 7.25 -7.65 -10.24
N VAL A 68 6.13 -7.36 -9.56
CA VAL A 68 4.88 -6.96 -10.20
C VAL A 68 4.96 -5.48 -10.61
N SER A 69 4.49 -5.20 -11.82
CA SER A 69 4.28 -3.84 -12.32
C SER A 69 2.80 -3.56 -12.47
N MET A 70 2.33 -2.49 -11.84
CA MET A 70 0.96 -1.97 -11.96
C MET A 70 1.03 -0.64 -12.70
N LEU A 71 0.27 -0.55 -13.79
CA LEU A 71 0.17 0.65 -14.62
C LEU A 71 -1.11 1.41 -14.26
N HIS A 72 -1.31 2.55 -14.92
CA HIS A 72 -2.50 3.37 -14.76
C HIS A 72 -3.78 2.63 -15.19
N SER A 73 -4.92 3.06 -14.63
CA SER A 73 -6.24 2.87 -15.25
C SER A 73 -6.49 3.91 -16.33
#